data_AF-A0A5B9WBH1-F1
#
_entry.id   AF-A0A5B9WBH1-F1
#
_cell.length_a   1.000
_cell.length_b   1.000
_cell.length_c   1.000
_cell.angle_alpha   90.00
_cell.angle_beta   90.00
_cell.angle_gamma   90.00
#
_symmetry.space_group_name_H-M   'P 1'
#
loop_
_entity.id
_entity.type
_entity.pdbx_description
1 polymer ?
#
loop_
_entity_poly.entity_id
_entity_poly.type
_entity_poly.pdbx_seq_one_letter_code
_entity_poly.pdbx_strand_id
1 'polypeptide(L)'
;MIPLKRQAAGLTFLCALGAALAIAPTTRPLGTAAEAKPPAAADPGPGLVVHEWGTFLGMNGSDGTSLDGMYHEEHALPPFVHARSRDQLRIPSIFTKGETPVIYFYTDKPQAVQVAVGFPKGVWTQWYPQARRVVPTLAEQAQAAGKVGGGRICWNVDVIPRTMAEEALRRQSADAPRVPETSADALWTFARDVDAAYVRTQDVARTPAVPEYERFLFYRGLGEARLPVTIDAGAGGTLAVQADPTVADGIRDVFVLRVEDGRATYRHIPRLDPGASASGVIPSMDDARPVEEFTKAIADHLAARLAAAGLYEKEARAMVNTWTASYFKTEGIRALFVLPQTWTDAFIPMGITPRPEKLVRVMVGRLELLSKERERRAEVAVEGLTSPDATTREDAYRFLRDQGRYAEPIIRRVMRTTESEDVRLACRRLLTTELVTELRSAVHNAADGTPMAAGGLETRAQLARLLREIGQDQEAKAHGVAILNELEARRTKALLEVRLGEIANPPDEIRAAALEGSGVDRSAAAAYEACIRQRSASYRDKLDPANSAWFRDWWVGRGYAKSLRRAGSAEATAAALEASLAPGAPALGLADERTARMELAYLYAELGRADRVDALWASVQDRPSVAMQPDAPR
;
A
#
# COMPACT_ATOMS: atom_id res chain seq x y z
N MET A 1 41.36 -49.26 5.17
CA MET A 1 42.25 -50.24 4.51
C MET A 1 41.60 -50.66 3.20
N ILE A 2 42.31 -50.44 2.09
CA ILE A 2 42.03 -50.73 0.66
C ILE A 2 42.27 -52.26 0.42
N PRO A 3 42.13 -52.94 -0.77
CA PRO A 3 41.45 -52.80 -2.10
C PRO A 3 40.55 -54.04 -2.46
N LEU A 4 39.96 -54.31 -3.64
CA LEU A 4 40.44 -54.51 -5.04
C LEU A 4 39.23 -54.47 -6.01
N LYS A 5 39.24 -53.69 -7.11
CA LYS A 5 39.83 -53.90 -8.46
C LYS A 5 39.19 -55.01 -9.33
N ARG A 6 38.63 -54.53 -10.45
CA ARG A 6 38.09 -55.21 -11.64
C ARG A 6 39.14 -56.01 -12.42
N GLN A 7 38.69 -57.03 -13.16
CA GLN A 7 39.23 -57.42 -14.46
C GLN A 7 38.11 -57.76 -15.45
N ALA A 8 38.45 -57.63 -16.73
CA ALA A 8 37.58 -57.56 -17.91
C ALA A 8 37.79 -58.76 -18.85
N ALA A 9 36.78 -59.08 -19.66
CA ALA A 9 36.80 -59.70 -20.99
C ALA A 9 35.32 -59.78 -21.43
N GLY A 10 34.83 -59.40 -22.62
CA GLY A 10 35.43 -59.37 -23.94
C GLY A 10 34.98 -60.62 -24.72
N LEU A 11 33.92 -60.54 -25.53
CA LEU A 11 33.89 -61.13 -26.90
C LEU A 11 32.58 -60.85 -27.68
N THR A 12 32.83 -60.61 -28.95
CA THR A 12 32.04 -60.37 -30.17
C THR A 12 30.98 -61.44 -30.51
N PHE A 13 29.88 -61.05 -31.18
CA PHE A 13 29.34 -61.82 -32.33
C PHE A 13 28.40 -60.98 -33.23
N LEU A 14 28.48 -61.28 -34.54
CA LEU A 14 27.88 -60.61 -35.69
C LEU A 14 26.53 -61.25 -36.10
N CYS A 15 25.59 -60.41 -36.59
CA CYS A 15 24.54 -60.63 -37.63
C CYS A 15 23.55 -61.83 -37.49
N ALA A 16 22.26 -61.81 -37.86
CA ALA A 16 21.51 -61.05 -38.87
C ALA A 16 19.98 -61.13 -38.62
N LEU A 17 19.27 -60.17 -39.23
CA LEU A 17 17.87 -60.05 -39.70
C LEU A 17 16.72 -60.93 -39.13
N GLY A 18 15.62 -60.24 -38.81
CA GLY A 18 14.25 -60.79 -38.85
C GLY A 18 13.24 -59.89 -38.14
N ALA A 19 12.42 -59.16 -38.90
CA ALA A 19 11.45 -58.21 -38.39
C ALA A 19 10.25 -58.88 -37.68
N ALA A 20 9.82 -58.33 -36.54
CA ALA A 20 8.48 -58.49 -36.00
C ALA A 20 8.06 -57.21 -35.29
N LEU A 21 6.87 -56.72 -35.64
CA LEU A 21 6.25 -55.50 -35.15
C LEU A 21 5.71 -55.74 -33.73
N ALA A 22 6.14 -54.94 -32.74
CA ALA A 22 5.52 -54.87 -31.42
C ALA A 22 5.65 -53.45 -30.84
N ILE A 23 4.54 -52.98 -30.28
CA ILE A 23 4.32 -51.62 -29.74
C ILE A 23 4.85 -51.55 -28.30
N ALA A 24 5.74 -50.60 -28.00
CA ALA A 24 6.10 -50.15 -26.63
C ALA A 24 6.82 -48.78 -26.68
N PRO A 25 6.82 -48.00 -25.58
CA PRO A 25 6.74 -46.54 -25.59
C PRO A 25 8.09 -45.84 -25.82
N THR A 26 8.08 -44.79 -26.63
CA THR A 26 9.25 -43.91 -26.78
C THR A 26 9.35 -42.94 -25.62
N THR A 27 10.28 -43.19 -24.70
CA THR A 27 10.88 -42.16 -23.85
C THR A 27 11.61 -41.17 -24.75
N ARG A 28 11.07 -39.97 -24.89
CA ARG A 28 11.72 -38.85 -25.59
C ARG A 28 12.81 -38.27 -24.67
N PRO A 29 14.05 -38.04 -25.15
CA PRO A 29 15.07 -37.39 -24.35
C PRO A 29 14.68 -35.94 -24.09
N LEU A 30 15.02 -35.43 -22.89
CA LEU A 30 14.85 -34.01 -22.53
C LEU A 30 15.57 -33.15 -23.57
N GLY A 31 14.78 -32.40 -24.35
CA GLY A 31 15.29 -31.36 -25.23
C GLY A 31 15.84 -30.21 -24.39
N THR A 32 17.06 -29.79 -24.72
CA THR A 32 17.67 -28.52 -24.32
C THR A 32 16.68 -27.38 -24.51
N ALA A 33 16.46 -26.59 -23.46
CA ALA A 33 15.65 -25.37 -23.50
C ALA A 33 16.18 -24.46 -24.61
N ALA A 34 15.38 -24.27 -25.65
CA ALA A 34 15.68 -23.30 -26.69
C ALA A 34 15.64 -21.90 -26.08
N GLU A 35 16.79 -21.24 -26.10
CA GLU A 35 16.95 -19.82 -25.78
C GLU A 35 15.98 -19.03 -26.67
N ALA A 36 15.00 -18.37 -26.06
CA ALA A 36 14.05 -17.55 -26.78
C ALA A 36 14.78 -16.34 -27.38
N LYS A 37 14.93 -16.34 -28.71
CA LYS A 37 15.48 -15.22 -29.47
C LYS A 37 14.71 -13.93 -29.12
N PRO A 38 15.39 -12.81 -28.79
CA PRO A 38 14.71 -11.55 -28.53
C PRO A 38 13.88 -11.11 -29.76
N PRO A 39 12.70 -10.50 -29.56
CA PRO A 39 11.88 -10.02 -30.66
C PRO A 39 12.67 -9.03 -31.53
N ALA A 40 12.43 -9.06 -32.84
CA ALA A 40 13.03 -8.13 -33.79
C ALA A 40 12.85 -6.68 -33.31
N ALA A 41 13.93 -5.88 -33.37
CA ALA A 41 13.93 -4.50 -32.92
C ALA A 41 12.86 -3.71 -33.69
N ALA A 42 11.85 -3.20 -32.97
CA ALA A 42 10.88 -2.27 -33.52
C ALA A 42 11.60 -1.00 -33.99
N ASP A 43 11.18 -0.43 -35.12
CA ASP A 43 11.72 0.83 -35.62
C ASP A 43 11.57 1.94 -34.56
N PRO A 44 12.57 2.83 -34.42
CA PRO A 44 12.51 3.93 -33.48
C PRO A 44 11.33 4.85 -33.82
N GLY A 45 10.55 5.23 -32.82
CA GLY A 45 9.50 6.23 -32.95
C GLY A 45 10.14 7.61 -33.05
N PRO A 46 10.00 8.33 -34.18
CA PRO A 46 10.70 9.60 -34.37
C PRO A 46 10.23 10.64 -33.34
N GLY A 47 11.17 11.26 -32.64
CA GLY A 47 10.97 12.31 -31.64
C GLY A 47 10.41 11.85 -30.29
N LEU A 48 10.38 10.55 -29.98
CA LEU A 48 9.85 10.04 -28.71
C LEU A 48 10.94 9.88 -27.65
N VAL A 49 10.89 10.69 -26.60
CA VAL A 49 11.72 10.54 -25.39
C VAL A 49 10.84 10.10 -24.23
N VAL A 50 11.29 9.10 -23.48
CA VAL A 50 10.57 8.56 -22.32
C VAL A 50 11.44 8.62 -21.09
N HIS A 51 10.91 9.21 -20.03
CA HIS A 51 11.57 9.30 -18.74
C HIS A 51 10.74 8.55 -17.70
N GLU A 52 11.42 7.77 -16.87
CA GLU A 52 10.83 7.10 -15.73
C GLU A 52 11.59 7.49 -14.47
N TRP A 53 10.87 7.81 -13.41
CA TRP A 53 11.45 7.88 -12.08
C TRP A 53 10.51 7.32 -11.04
N GLY A 54 11.06 6.95 -9.90
CA GLY A 54 10.31 6.37 -8.79
C GLY A 54 11.17 6.07 -7.58
N THR A 55 10.53 5.54 -6.54
CA THR A 55 11.19 5.15 -5.30
C THR A 55 10.85 3.72 -4.93
N PHE A 56 11.88 2.94 -4.59
CA PHE A 56 11.75 1.64 -3.95
C PHE A 56 12.10 1.77 -2.47
N LEU A 57 11.15 1.45 -1.60
CA LEU A 57 11.27 1.51 -0.16
C LEU A 57 11.57 0.12 0.40
N GLY A 58 12.59 0.02 1.25
CA GLY A 58 12.86 -1.11 2.13
C GLY A 58 13.16 -0.64 3.56
N MET A 59 13.32 -1.60 4.46
CA MET A 59 13.58 -1.32 5.88
C MET A 59 14.61 -2.30 6.44
N ASN A 60 15.57 -1.81 7.23
CA ASN A 60 16.55 -2.60 7.95
C ASN A 60 16.34 -2.48 9.46
N GLY A 61 16.53 -3.60 10.16
CA GLY A 61 16.71 -3.63 11.61
C GLY A 61 18.04 -2.99 12.03
N SER A 62 18.22 -2.79 13.33
CA SER A 62 19.43 -2.14 13.86
C SER A 62 20.73 -2.90 13.58
N ASP A 63 20.63 -4.18 13.20
CA ASP A 63 21.72 -5.09 12.82
C ASP A 63 21.90 -5.24 11.29
N GLY A 64 21.15 -4.48 10.49
CA GLY A 64 21.21 -4.56 9.03
C GLY A 64 20.29 -5.61 8.40
N THR A 65 19.59 -6.42 9.20
CA THR A 65 18.63 -7.40 8.68
C THR A 65 17.49 -6.71 7.95
N SER A 66 17.23 -7.05 6.69
CA SER A 66 16.05 -6.53 5.98
C SER A 66 14.76 -7.03 6.61
N LEU A 67 13.82 -6.13 6.84
CA LEU A 67 12.53 -6.42 7.45
C LEU A 67 11.45 -6.60 6.38
N ASP A 68 10.55 -7.55 6.63
CA ASP A 68 9.34 -7.80 5.85
C ASP A 68 8.13 -7.07 6.45
N GLY A 69 6.98 -7.14 5.77
CA GLY A 69 5.74 -6.47 6.17
C GLY A 69 5.56 -5.09 5.53
N MET A 70 6.33 -4.80 4.48
CA MET A 70 6.35 -3.51 3.77
C MET A 70 5.21 -3.38 2.74
N TYR A 71 3.96 -3.62 3.13
CA TYR A 71 2.82 -3.52 2.18
C TYR A 71 1.82 -2.40 2.51
N HIS A 72 1.83 -1.86 3.74
CA HIS A 72 0.97 -0.74 4.15
C HIS A 72 1.31 0.55 3.44
N GLU A 73 0.29 1.33 3.10
CA GLU A 73 0.46 2.64 2.46
C GLU A 73 0.69 3.74 3.48
N GLU A 74 1.45 4.76 3.07
CA GLU A 74 1.67 5.98 3.88
C GLU A 74 0.57 7.01 3.67
N HIS A 75 0.12 7.17 2.43
CA HIS A 75 -0.91 8.12 2.04
C HIS A 75 -1.99 7.40 1.25
N ALA A 76 -3.25 7.78 1.48
CA ALA A 76 -4.35 7.33 0.65
C ALA A 76 -4.10 7.78 -0.79
N LEU A 77 -4.29 6.86 -1.73
CA LEU A 77 -4.29 7.20 -3.15
C LEU A 77 -5.62 7.84 -3.54
N PRO A 78 -5.63 8.73 -4.55
CA PRO A 78 -6.87 9.26 -5.08
C PRO A 78 -7.84 8.14 -5.49
N PRO A 79 -9.16 8.33 -5.33
CA PRO A 79 -10.16 7.28 -5.52
C PRO A 79 -10.29 6.80 -6.97
N PHE A 80 -9.75 7.54 -7.93
CA PHE A 80 -9.71 7.14 -9.34
C PHE A 80 -8.59 6.16 -9.66
N VAL A 81 -7.65 5.93 -8.74
CA VAL A 81 -6.54 5.00 -8.96
C VAL A 81 -7.05 3.57 -8.93
N HIS A 82 -6.73 2.81 -9.98
CA HIS A 82 -7.06 1.39 -10.05
C HIS A 82 -6.17 0.62 -9.09
N ALA A 83 -6.75 -0.33 -8.35
CA ALA A 83 -6.02 -1.12 -7.36
C ALA A 83 -6.50 -2.57 -7.34
N ARG A 84 -5.61 -3.48 -6.93
CA ARG A 84 -6.00 -4.81 -6.44
C ARG A 84 -6.84 -4.66 -5.17
N SER A 85 -7.78 -5.59 -4.97
CA SER A 85 -8.57 -5.62 -3.75
C SER A 85 -7.68 -5.87 -2.54
N ARG A 86 -8.12 -5.41 -1.38
CA ARG A 86 -7.33 -5.40 -0.15
C ARG A 86 -6.91 -6.79 0.32
N ASP A 87 -7.78 -7.79 0.19
CA ASP A 87 -7.47 -9.19 0.56
C ASP A 87 -6.34 -9.76 -0.30
N GLN A 88 -6.14 -9.21 -1.51
CA GLN A 88 -5.10 -9.62 -2.45
C GLN A 88 -3.72 -9.02 -2.13
N LEU A 89 -3.65 -8.08 -1.18
CA LEU A 89 -2.43 -7.37 -0.76
C LEU A 89 -1.85 -7.91 0.56
N ARG A 90 -2.52 -8.87 1.23
CA ARG A 90 -2.00 -9.56 2.42
C ARG A 90 -0.98 -10.62 2.01
N ILE A 91 0.19 -10.13 1.63
CA ILE A 91 1.26 -10.98 1.12
C ILE A 91 2.33 -11.14 2.21
N PRO A 92 2.54 -12.37 2.73
CA PRO A 92 3.68 -12.65 3.60
C PRO A 92 5.01 -12.36 2.89
N SER A 93 6.01 -11.84 3.60
CA SER A 93 7.40 -11.70 3.10
C SER A 93 7.66 -10.64 2.03
N ILE A 94 6.95 -9.50 2.07
CA ILE A 94 7.28 -8.33 1.24
C ILE A 94 8.39 -7.50 1.87
N PHE A 95 9.51 -7.37 1.17
CA PHE A 95 10.69 -6.60 1.60
C PHE A 95 10.80 -5.23 0.93
N THR A 96 10.21 -5.08 -0.26
CA THR A 96 10.32 -3.84 -1.05
C THR A 96 8.96 -3.39 -1.55
N LYS A 97 8.72 -2.08 -1.47
CA LYS A 97 7.52 -1.42 -2.00
C LYS A 97 7.90 -0.33 -2.99
N GLY A 98 7.27 -0.35 -4.16
CA GLY A 98 7.32 0.77 -5.10
C GLY A 98 6.33 1.85 -4.67
N GLU A 99 6.81 3.05 -4.35
CA GLU A 99 5.98 4.14 -3.82
C GLU A 99 5.57 5.16 -4.88
N THR A 100 6.39 5.60 -5.83
CA THR A 100 5.88 6.58 -6.82
C THR A 100 6.53 6.43 -8.20
N PRO A 101 6.58 5.22 -8.81
CA PRO A 101 7.09 5.16 -10.17
C PRO A 101 6.07 5.74 -11.16
N VAL A 102 6.55 6.70 -11.95
CA VAL A 102 5.81 7.40 -13.00
C VAL A 102 6.60 7.39 -14.31
N ILE A 103 5.89 7.31 -15.44
CA ILE A 103 6.47 7.32 -16.78
C ILE A 103 5.94 8.54 -17.54
N TYR A 104 6.84 9.42 -17.95
CA TYR A 104 6.57 10.59 -18.78
C TYR A 104 6.97 10.36 -20.23
N PHE A 105 6.22 10.98 -21.14
CA PHE A 105 6.50 10.98 -22.57
C PHE A 105 6.76 12.40 -23.03
N TYR A 106 7.74 12.59 -23.89
CA TYR A 106 8.04 13.86 -24.53
C TYR A 106 8.07 13.64 -26.04
N THR A 107 7.23 14.39 -26.74
CA THR A 107 7.10 14.34 -28.20
C THR A 107 6.39 15.60 -28.69
N ASP A 108 6.67 15.99 -29.92
CA ASP A 108 6.01 17.07 -30.65
C ASP A 108 4.83 16.57 -31.53
N LYS A 109 4.65 15.25 -31.62
CA LYS A 109 3.66 14.61 -32.50
C LYS A 109 2.73 13.69 -31.72
N PRO A 110 1.43 13.62 -32.08
CA PRO A 110 0.54 12.58 -31.57
C PRO A 110 1.06 11.19 -31.93
N GLN A 111 1.13 10.30 -30.94
CA GLN A 111 1.66 8.95 -31.14
C GLN A 111 0.88 7.92 -30.33
N ALA A 112 0.63 6.75 -30.93
CA ALA A 112 0.12 5.59 -30.21
C ALA A 112 1.31 4.75 -29.71
N VAL A 113 1.36 4.51 -28.40
CA VAL A 113 2.47 3.84 -27.72
C VAL A 113 1.96 2.66 -26.91
N GLN A 114 2.63 1.52 -27.01
CA GLN A 114 2.44 0.38 -26.12
C GLN A 114 3.55 0.35 -25.10
N VAL A 115 3.19 0.23 -23.82
CA VAL A 115 4.15 0.15 -22.71
C VAL A 115 3.90 -1.14 -21.96
N ALA A 116 4.95 -1.89 -21.66
CA ALA A 116 4.90 -3.05 -20.80
C ALA A 116 6.00 -2.98 -19.73
N VAL A 117 5.61 -3.14 -18.46
CA VAL A 117 6.56 -3.18 -17.34
C VAL A 117 6.41 -4.51 -16.60
N GLY A 118 7.50 -5.27 -16.54
CA GLY A 118 7.59 -6.51 -15.78
C GLY A 118 8.04 -6.26 -14.34
N PHE A 119 7.67 -7.16 -13.44
CA PHE A 119 8.17 -7.23 -12.07
C PHE A 119 8.37 -8.72 -11.70
N PRO A 120 9.47 -9.36 -12.15
CA PRO A 120 9.65 -10.80 -12.03
C PRO A 120 9.53 -11.33 -10.59
N LYS A 121 10.03 -10.56 -9.61
CA LYS A 121 10.03 -10.89 -8.17
C LYS A 121 9.00 -10.07 -7.38
N GLY A 122 7.93 -9.64 -8.05
CA GLY A 122 6.90 -8.80 -7.46
C GLY A 122 5.57 -8.87 -8.21
N VAL A 123 4.62 -8.06 -7.77
CA VAL A 123 3.32 -7.86 -8.41
C VAL A 123 2.96 -6.38 -8.42
N TRP A 124 2.23 -5.96 -9.46
CA TRP A 124 1.68 -4.61 -9.55
C TRP A 124 0.34 -4.54 -8.82
N THR A 125 0.21 -3.57 -7.93
CA THR A 125 -0.87 -3.49 -6.95
C THR A 125 -1.79 -2.30 -7.18
N GLN A 126 -1.25 -1.18 -7.69
CA GLN A 126 -2.03 0.00 -8.04
C GLN A 126 -1.51 0.62 -9.34
N TRP A 127 -2.39 1.24 -10.13
CA TRP A 127 -2.01 1.90 -11.40
C TRP A 127 -3.04 2.93 -11.85
N TYR A 128 -2.60 3.85 -12.69
CA TYR A 128 -3.45 4.80 -13.40
C TYR A 128 -2.68 5.39 -14.60
N PRO A 129 -3.30 5.72 -15.74
CA PRO A 129 -4.66 5.36 -16.18
C PRO A 129 -4.87 3.84 -16.34
N GLN A 130 -6.09 3.45 -16.72
CA GLN A 130 -6.46 2.04 -16.84
C GLN A 130 -5.52 1.29 -17.78
N ALA A 131 -4.98 0.17 -17.29
CA ALA A 131 -4.11 -0.71 -18.03
C ALA A 131 -4.92 -1.68 -18.88
N ARG A 132 -4.40 -2.02 -20.06
CA ARG A 132 -4.99 -3.06 -20.93
C ARG A 132 -4.92 -4.44 -20.27
N ARG A 133 -3.85 -4.69 -19.52
CA ARG A 133 -3.62 -5.97 -18.85
C ARG A 133 -2.74 -5.79 -17.63
N VAL A 134 -3.15 -6.41 -16.53
CA VAL A 134 -2.32 -6.59 -15.33
C VAL A 134 -2.33 -8.07 -14.96
N VAL A 135 -1.15 -8.66 -14.80
CA VAL A 135 -0.97 -10.06 -14.38
C VAL A 135 0.00 -10.14 -13.20
N PRO A 136 -0.09 -11.19 -12.36
CA PRO A 136 -1.10 -12.26 -12.38
C PRO A 136 -2.51 -11.72 -12.13
N THR A 137 -3.52 -12.30 -12.77
CA THR A 137 -4.93 -12.06 -12.47
C THR A 137 -5.28 -12.60 -11.07
N LEU A 138 -6.48 -12.30 -10.59
CA LEU A 138 -6.93 -12.76 -9.27
C LEU A 138 -6.95 -14.28 -9.15
N ALA A 139 -7.48 -14.95 -10.18
CA ALA A 139 -7.53 -16.41 -10.24
C ALA A 139 -6.11 -17.02 -10.24
N GLU A 140 -5.19 -16.42 -11.00
CA GLU A 140 -3.80 -16.89 -11.07
C GLU A 140 -3.07 -16.69 -9.73
N GLN A 141 -3.28 -15.56 -9.05
CA GLN A 141 -2.66 -15.28 -7.75
C GLN A 141 -3.21 -16.21 -6.65
N ALA A 142 -4.52 -16.48 -6.63
CA ALA A 142 -5.14 -17.40 -5.67
C ALA A 142 -4.61 -18.84 -5.84
N GLN A 143 -4.33 -19.26 -7.07
CA GLN A 143 -3.75 -20.57 -7.36
C GLN A 143 -2.26 -20.68 -6.99
N ALA A 144 -1.55 -19.56 -6.86
CA ALA A 144 -0.10 -19.52 -6.61
C ALA A 144 0.30 -19.75 -5.13
N ALA A 145 -0.63 -20.16 -4.26
CA ALA A 145 -0.38 -20.50 -2.84
C ALA A 145 0.41 -19.42 -2.07
N GLY A 146 0.16 -18.14 -2.37
CA GLY A 146 0.80 -17.00 -1.69
C GLY A 146 2.19 -16.60 -2.21
N LYS A 147 2.70 -17.24 -3.28
CA LYS A 147 3.94 -16.79 -3.93
C LYS A 147 3.72 -15.51 -4.72
N VAL A 148 4.61 -14.52 -4.54
CA VAL A 148 4.56 -13.26 -5.28
C VAL A 148 5.65 -13.21 -6.34
N GLY A 149 5.21 -13.05 -7.59
CA GLY A 149 6.13 -12.93 -8.72
C GLY A 149 5.40 -12.92 -10.05
N GLY A 150 6.19 -12.72 -11.11
CA GLY A 150 5.68 -12.70 -12.48
C GLY A 150 4.77 -11.51 -12.79
N GLY A 151 4.83 -10.44 -12.00
CA GLY A 151 4.06 -9.23 -12.23
C GLY A 151 4.31 -8.67 -13.63
N ARG A 152 3.25 -8.27 -14.33
CA ARG A 152 3.38 -7.52 -15.58
C ARG A 152 2.17 -6.62 -15.79
N ILE A 153 2.42 -5.38 -16.19
CA ILE A 153 1.39 -4.39 -16.53
C ILE A 153 1.64 -3.89 -17.95
N CYS A 154 0.56 -3.75 -18.73
CA CYS A 154 0.62 -3.29 -20.11
C CYS A 154 -0.42 -2.22 -20.40
N TRP A 155 -0.03 -1.16 -21.12
CA TRP A 155 -0.92 -0.12 -21.62
C TRP A 155 -0.87 -0.03 -23.14
N ASN A 156 -2.01 0.36 -23.71
CA ASN A 156 -2.08 1.02 -25.01
C ASN A 156 -2.40 2.49 -24.72
N VAL A 157 -1.54 3.40 -25.16
CA VAL A 157 -1.58 4.82 -24.77
C VAL A 157 -1.59 5.69 -26.02
N ASP A 158 -2.51 6.64 -26.08
CA ASP A 158 -2.40 7.76 -27.00
C ASP A 158 -1.63 8.88 -26.29
N VAL A 159 -0.45 9.21 -26.80
CA VAL A 159 0.39 10.31 -26.32
C VAL A 159 0.02 11.57 -27.10
N ILE A 160 -0.44 12.58 -26.38
CA ILE A 160 -0.92 13.86 -26.90
C ILE A 160 0.12 14.94 -26.57
N PRO A 161 0.78 15.56 -27.57
CA PRO A 161 1.76 16.61 -27.33
C PRO A 161 1.21 17.71 -26.43
N ARG A 162 2.06 18.20 -25.53
CA ARG A 162 1.70 19.22 -24.56
C ARG A 162 1.05 20.45 -25.20
N THR A 163 1.68 20.99 -26.24
CA THR A 163 1.23 22.20 -26.94
C THR A 163 -0.18 22.03 -27.52
N MET A 164 -0.44 20.87 -28.14
CA MET A 164 -1.76 20.52 -28.68
C MET A 164 -2.81 20.39 -27.57
N ALA A 165 -2.47 19.69 -26.48
CA ALA A 165 -3.35 19.56 -25.32
C ALA A 165 -3.69 20.92 -24.68
N GLU A 166 -2.70 21.78 -24.46
CA GLU A 166 -2.88 23.12 -23.90
C GLU A 166 -3.68 24.05 -24.83
N GLU A 167 -3.54 23.89 -26.15
CA GLU A 167 -4.35 24.60 -27.13
C GLU A 167 -5.82 24.15 -27.11
N ALA A 168 -6.07 22.84 -27.02
CA ALA A 168 -7.42 22.28 -26.88
C ALA A 168 -8.09 22.73 -25.57
N LEU A 169 -7.34 22.73 -24.46
CA LEU A 169 -7.81 23.25 -23.16
C LEU A 169 -8.17 24.74 -23.25
N ARG A 170 -7.30 25.57 -23.83
CA ARG A 170 -7.55 27.01 -24.01
C ARG A 170 -8.79 27.30 -24.86
N ARG A 171 -9.05 26.47 -25.88
CA ARG A 171 -10.24 26.56 -26.73
C ARG A 171 -11.48 25.88 -26.17
N GLN A 172 -11.36 25.21 -25.02
CA GLN A 172 -12.44 24.40 -24.43
C GLN A 172 -13.00 23.37 -25.42
N SER A 173 -12.12 22.77 -26.23
CA SER A 173 -12.51 21.79 -27.24
C SER A 173 -13.05 20.51 -26.59
N ALA A 174 -13.96 19.81 -27.28
CA ALA A 174 -14.61 18.62 -26.74
C ALA A 174 -13.62 17.46 -26.45
N ASP A 175 -12.50 17.43 -27.18
CA ASP A 175 -11.39 16.49 -27.08
C ASP A 175 -10.28 16.96 -26.12
N ALA A 176 -10.45 18.10 -25.44
CA ALA A 176 -9.46 18.57 -24.47
C ALA A 176 -9.25 17.53 -23.35
N PRO A 177 -8.00 17.26 -22.95
CA PRO A 177 -7.71 16.26 -21.93
C PRO A 177 -8.31 16.64 -20.59
N ARG A 178 -8.96 15.68 -19.92
CA ARG A 178 -9.60 15.87 -18.62
C ARG A 178 -8.90 15.03 -17.56
N VAL A 179 -7.87 15.61 -16.98
CA VAL A 179 -7.10 14.98 -15.92
C VAL A 179 -7.91 15.04 -14.61
N PRO A 180 -8.04 13.94 -13.84
CA PRO A 180 -8.80 13.95 -12.60
C PRO A 180 -8.27 14.94 -11.56
N GLU A 181 -9.17 15.61 -10.86
CA GLU A 181 -8.81 16.53 -9.78
C GLU A 181 -8.20 15.78 -8.58
N THR A 182 -7.21 16.42 -7.95
CA THR A 182 -6.55 15.96 -6.73
C THR A 182 -6.40 17.16 -5.79
N SER A 183 -6.24 16.93 -4.48
CA SER A 183 -5.94 18.03 -3.56
C SER A 183 -4.63 18.72 -3.94
N ALA A 184 -4.53 20.03 -3.67
CA ALA A 184 -3.38 20.83 -4.09
C ALA A 184 -2.05 20.35 -3.46
N ASP A 185 -2.14 19.74 -2.29
CA ASP A 185 -1.05 19.17 -1.49
C ASP A 185 -0.82 17.67 -1.74
N ALA A 186 -1.64 17.03 -2.57
CA ALA A 186 -1.42 15.63 -2.93
C ALA A 186 -0.08 15.44 -3.65
N LEU A 187 0.61 14.34 -3.34
CA LEU A 187 1.81 13.88 -4.05
C LEU A 187 1.62 13.87 -5.58
N TRP A 188 0.38 13.57 -6.00
CA TRP A 188 -0.04 13.52 -7.38
C TRP A 188 0.08 14.87 -8.10
N THR A 189 -0.22 15.97 -7.41
CA THR A 189 -0.14 17.33 -7.97
C THR A 189 1.31 17.72 -8.23
N PHE A 190 2.24 17.39 -7.33
CA PHE A 190 3.67 17.63 -7.56
C PHE A 190 4.20 16.83 -8.75
N ALA A 191 3.79 15.57 -8.91
CA ALA A 191 4.19 14.75 -10.06
C ALA A 191 3.65 15.31 -11.41
N ARG A 192 2.59 16.13 -11.40
CA ARG A 192 2.08 16.77 -12.62
C ARG A 192 2.87 18.02 -13.03
N ASP A 193 3.70 18.59 -12.14
CA ASP A 193 4.45 19.83 -12.34
C ASP A 193 5.70 19.63 -13.25
N VAL A 194 5.45 19.18 -14.48
CA VAL A 194 6.46 18.88 -15.50
C VAL A 194 5.97 19.20 -16.90
N ASP A 195 6.90 19.25 -17.84
CA ASP A 195 6.65 19.66 -19.22
C ASP A 195 6.35 18.49 -20.19
N ALA A 196 5.92 17.34 -19.67
CA ALA A 196 5.60 16.12 -20.44
C ALA A 196 4.41 16.26 -21.42
N ALA A 197 4.13 15.23 -22.21
CA ALA A 197 2.90 15.06 -22.97
C ALA A 197 1.75 14.57 -22.07
N TYR A 198 0.51 14.71 -22.54
CA TYR A 198 -0.63 14.03 -21.92
C TYR A 198 -0.73 12.61 -22.44
N VAL A 199 -1.23 11.70 -21.62
CA VAL A 199 -1.53 10.33 -21.99
C VAL A 199 -3.03 10.11 -21.90
N ARG A 200 -3.57 9.33 -22.84
CA ARG A 200 -4.96 8.86 -22.83
C ARG A 200 -5.00 7.34 -22.95
N THR A 201 -5.78 6.68 -22.11
CA THR A 201 -6.14 5.27 -22.25
C THR A 201 -7.66 5.11 -22.28
N GLN A 202 -8.12 3.89 -22.58
CA GLN A 202 -9.54 3.53 -22.57
C GLN A 202 -9.81 2.57 -21.41
N ASP A 203 -10.70 2.96 -20.51
CA ASP A 203 -11.21 2.07 -19.48
C ASP A 203 -12.32 1.19 -20.04
N VAL A 204 -11.92 0.03 -20.54
CA VAL A 204 -12.80 -0.99 -21.12
C VAL A 204 -13.52 -1.83 -20.06
N ALA A 205 -13.21 -1.66 -18.77
CA ALA A 205 -13.96 -2.31 -17.70
C ALA A 205 -15.34 -1.64 -17.48
N ARG A 206 -15.49 -0.37 -17.90
CA ARG A 206 -16.76 0.35 -17.92
C ARG A 206 -17.45 0.20 -19.27
N THR A 207 -18.78 0.16 -19.26
CA THR A 207 -19.61 0.12 -20.48
C THR A 207 -20.59 1.30 -20.47
N PRO A 208 -20.48 2.25 -21.43
CA PRO A 208 -19.48 2.31 -22.50
C PRO A 208 -18.07 2.58 -21.96
N ALA A 209 -17.04 2.25 -22.74
CA ALA A 209 -15.65 2.51 -22.37
C ALA A 209 -15.44 4.02 -22.16
N VAL A 210 -14.71 4.37 -21.09
CA VAL A 210 -14.50 5.76 -20.69
C VAL A 210 -13.03 6.14 -20.91
N PRO A 211 -12.72 7.26 -21.58
CA PRO A 211 -11.34 7.70 -21.71
C PRO A 211 -10.80 8.22 -20.37
N GLU A 212 -9.57 7.85 -20.05
CA GLU A 212 -8.85 8.33 -18.86
C GLU A 212 -7.61 9.10 -19.31
N TYR A 213 -7.37 10.27 -18.70
CA TYR A 213 -6.29 11.18 -19.05
C TYR A 213 -5.35 11.43 -17.88
N GLU A 214 -4.05 11.53 -18.15
CA GLU A 214 -3.04 11.93 -17.17
C GLU A 214 -1.83 12.58 -17.85
N ARG A 215 -0.86 13.06 -17.06
CA ARG A 215 0.45 13.56 -17.48
C ARG A 215 1.52 12.46 -17.54
N PHE A 216 1.23 11.29 -16.97
CA PHE A 216 2.13 10.16 -16.81
C PHE A 216 1.37 8.85 -16.69
N LEU A 217 2.07 7.73 -16.87
CA LEU A 217 1.59 6.43 -16.37
C LEU A 217 2.11 6.24 -14.95
N PHE A 218 1.21 6.01 -14.01
CA PHE A 218 1.51 5.67 -12.63
C PHE A 218 1.32 4.17 -12.41
N TYR A 219 2.21 3.58 -11.63
CA TYR A 219 2.06 2.23 -11.14
C TYR A 219 2.72 2.08 -9.77
N ARG A 220 2.32 1.08 -8.98
CA ARG A 220 2.94 0.70 -7.71
C ARG A 220 2.91 -0.80 -7.58
N GLY A 221 3.88 -1.34 -6.87
CA GLY A 221 3.99 -2.78 -6.70
C GLY A 221 4.67 -3.18 -5.40
N LEU A 222 4.50 -4.45 -5.06
CA LEU A 222 5.11 -5.09 -3.91
C LEU A 222 6.04 -6.20 -4.39
N GLY A 223 7.22 -6.30 -3.78
CA GLY A 223 8.24 -7.27 -4.17
C GLY A 223 8.91 -7.96 -2.99
N GLU A 224 9.37 -9.18 -3.24
CA GLU A 224 10.15 -10.00 -2.29
C GLU A 224 11.66 -9.72 -2.41
N ALA A 225 12.09 -9.15 -3.52
CA ALA A 225 13.49 -8.80 -3.74
C ALA A 225 13.92 -7.61 -2.88
N ARG A 226 15.13 -7.67 -2.32
CA ARG A 226 15.72 -6.61 -1.48
C ARG A 226 16.43 -5.57 -2.34
N LEU A 227 16.61 -4.37 -1.78
CA LEU A 227 17.50 -3.37 -2.35
C LEU A 227 18.97 -3.85 -2.31
N PRO A 228 19.84 -3.40 -3.23
CA PRO A 228 21.23 -3.82 -3.32
C PRO A 228 22.13 -3.14 -2.27
N VAL A 229 21.53 -2.44 -1.31
CA VAL A 229 22.19 -1.72 -0.23
C VAL A 229 21.58 -2.20 1.08
N THR A 230 22.42 -2.33 2.11
CA THR A 230 21.99 -2.55 3.49
C THR A 230 22.62 -1.49 4.37
N ILE A 231 21.90 -1.07 5.41
CA ILE A 231 22.43 -0.19 6.45
C ILE A 231 22.15 -0.79 7.83
N ASP A 232 23.13 -0.75 8.72
CA ASP A 232 23.01 -1.12 10.14
C ASP A 232 23.41 0.04 11.06
N ALA A 233 23.05 -0.04 12.34
CA ALA A 233 23.32 1.00 13.33
C ALA A 233 24.69 0.85 14.04
N GLY A 234 25.48 -0.18 13.70
CA GLY A 234 26.80 -0.43 14.26
C GLY A 234 27.84 0.61 13.82
N ALA A 235 28.82 0.89 14.68
CA ALA A 235 29.93 1.80 14.39
C ALA A 235 29.51 3.20 13.85
N GLY A 236 28.43 3.77 14.38
CA GLY A 236 27.88 5.05 13.90
C GLY A 236 27.20 4.96 12.54
N GLY A 237 26.77 3.77 12.15
CA GLY A 237 26.13 3.48 10.87
C GLY A 237 27.10 2.85 9.89
N THR A 238 26.83 1.61 9.46
CA THR A 238 27.57 0.98 8.36
C THR A 238 26.63 0.73 7.20
N LEU A 239 26.98 1.26 6.04
CA LEU A 239 26.25 1.05 4.79
C LEU A 239 27.10 0.22 3.85
N ALA A 240 26.55 -0.89 3.37
CA ALA A 240 27.21 -1.84 2.49
C ALA A 240 26.45 -2.01 1.18
N VAL A 241 27.19 -2.07 0.08
CA VAL A 241 26.66 -2.33 -1.27
C VAL A 241 26.93 -3.78 -1.62
N GLN A 242 25.91 -4.48 -2.12
CA GLN A 242 26.06 -5.86 -2.58
C GLN A 242 27.01 -5.94 -3.79
N ALA A 243 27.82 -7.00 -3.84
CA ALA A 243 28.62 -7.33 -5.01
C ALA A 243 27.73 -8.03 -6.06
N ASP A 244 26.89 -7.26 -6.75
CA ASP A 244 25.96 -7.74 -7.77
C ASP A 244 26.28 -7.12 -9.15
N PRO A 245 26.29 -7.89 -10.25
CA PRO A 245 26.60 -7.37 -11.59
C PRO A 245 25.70 -6.20 -12.04
N THR A 246 24.45 -6.17 -11.59
CA THR A 246 23.49 -5.12 -11.95
C THR A 246 23.81 -3.78 -11.28
N VAL A 247 24.64 -3.78 -10.23
CA VAL A 247 25.20 -2.57 -9.61
C VAL A 247 26.68 -2.36 -9.93
N ALA A 248 27.24 -2.98 -10.97
CA ALA A 248 28.66 -2.85 -11.32
C ALA A 248 29.16 -1.40 -11.41
N ASP A 249 28.30 -0.49 -11.84
CA ASP A 249 28.57 0.96 -11.89
C ASP A 249 28.49 1.65 -10.51
N GLY A 250 28.44 0.90 -9.41
CA GLY A 250 28.31 1.38 -8.03
C GLY A 250 26.97 2.05 -7.73
N ILE A 251 26.73 2.33 -6.45
CA ILE A 251 25.59 3.15 -6.01
C ILE A 251 26.06 4.60 -5.94
N ARG A 252 25.29 5.51 -6.54
CA ARG A 252 25.62 6.93 -6.59
C ARG A 252 24.74 7.73 -5.65
N ASP A 253 25.27 8.86 -5.20
CA ASP A 253 24.51 9.91 -4.52
C ASP A 253 23.71 9.38 -3.34
N VAL A 254 24.43 8.85 -2.34
CA VAL A 254 23.85 8.31 -1.11
C VAL A 254 23.71 9.43 -0.09
N PHE A 255 22.49 9.67 0.38
CA PHE A 255 22.15 10.61 1.43
C PHE A 255 21.69 9.83 2.66
N VAL A 256 22.42 9.95 3.77
CA VAL A 256 21.98 9.40 5.07
C VAL A 256 21.43 10.54 5.90
N LEU A 257 20.14 10.47 6.21
CA LEU A 257 19.38 11.49 6.94
C LEU A 257 19.12 11.00 8.36
N ARG A 258 19.10 11.93 9.31
CA ARG A 258 18.65 11.72 10.68
C ARG A 258 17.73 12.87 11.07
N VAL A 259 16.49 12.55 11.44
CA VAL A 259 15.47 13.50 11.89
C VAL A 259 15.08 13.11 13.32
N GLU A 260 15.29 14.02 14.27
CA GLU A 260 14.98 13.83 15.69
C GLU A 260 14.49 15.12 16.32
N ASP A 261 13.35 15.05 17.01
CA ASP A 261 12.77 16.12 17.83
C ASP A 261 12.63 17.46 17.08
N GLY A 262 12.13 17.41 15.85
CA GLY A 262 11.95 18.61 15.01
C GLY A 262 13.26 19.24 14.49
N ARG A 263 14.39 18.55 14.65
CA ARG A 263 15.69 18.90 14.07
C ARG A 263 16.16 17.80 13.12
N ALA A 264 16.97 18.18 12.14
CA ALA A 264 17.45 17.22 11.15
C ALA A 264 18.84 17.57 10.59
N THR A 265 19.53 16.52 10.14
CA THR A 265 20.84 16.61 9.49
C THR A 265 21.00 15.51 8.44
N TYR A 266 21.90 15.69 7.49
CA TYR A 266 22.22 14.66 6.50
C TYR A 266 23.70 14.62 6.16
N ARG A 267 24.16 13.45 5.69
CA ARG A 267 25.47 13.25 5.06
C ARG A 267 25.29 12.77 3.64
N HIS A 268 26.07 13.34 2.71
CA HIS A 268 26.13 12.90 1.31
C HIS A 268 27.42 12.15 1.04
N ILE A 269 27.31 10.98 0.41
CA ILE A 269 28.41 10.15 -0.09
C ILE A 269 28.22 10.05 -1.61
N PRO A 270 29.14 10.61 -2.41
CA PRO A 270 28.95 10.68 -3.86
C PRO A 270 28.81 9.32 -4.55
N ARG A 271 29.52 8.31 -4.03
CA ARG A 271 29.59 6.98 -4.63
C ARG A 271 30.03 5.93 -3.62
N LEU A 272 29.48 4.73 -3.77
CA LEU A 272 29.99 3.50 -3.17
C LEU A 272 30.10 2.40 -4.23
N ASP A 273 31.25 1.74 -4.26
CA ASP A 273 31.52 0.69 -5.23
C ASP A 273 30.87 -0.65 -4.84
N PRO A 274 30.67 -1.58 -5.80
CA PRO A 274 30.12 -2.90 -5.51
C PRO A 274 30.96 -3.65 -4.48
N GLY A 275 30.31 -4.24 -3.48
CA GLY A 275 30.99 -4.95 -2.40
C GLY A 275 31.69 -4.04 -1.37
N ALA A 276 31.68 -2.73 -1.56
CA ALA A 276 32.26 -1.79 -0.61
C ALA A 276 31.31 -1.51 0.56
N SER A 277 31.90 -1.08 1.68
CA SER A 277 31.18 -0.59 2.85
C SER A 277 31.76 0.73 3.35
N ALA A 278 30.91 1.60 3.87
CA ALA A 278 31.29 2.81 4.58
C ALA A 278 30.71 2.81 5.99
N SER A 279 31.54 3.12 6.99
CA SER A 279 31.13 3.18 8.40
C SER A 279 31.08 4.63 8.91
N GLY A 280 30.44 4.84 10.07
CA GLY A 280 30.21 6.16 10.65
C GLY A 280 29.32 7.05 9.79
N VAL A 281 28.47 6.49 8.92
CA VAL A 281 27.72 7.25 7.90
C VAL A 281 26.51 7.99 8.46
N ILE A 282 26.00 7.60 9.62
CA ILE A 282 24.88 8.29 10.27
C ILE A 282 25.39 9.61 10.85
N PRO A 283 24.86 10.77 10.42
CA PRO A 283 25.32 12.05 10.91
C PRO A 283 25.00 12.27 12.41
N SER A 284 25.88 12.99 13.10
CA SER A 284 25.62 13.44 14.48
C SER A 284 24.56 14.55 14.51
N MET A 285 23.78 14.63 15.59
CA MET A 285 22.79 15.68 15.79
C MET A 285 23.40 17.02 16.23
N ASP A 286 24.70 17.09 16.48
CA ASP A 286 25.39 18.30 16.93
C ASP A 286 25.20 19.48 15.96
N ASP A 287 25.24 19.21 14.65
CA ASP A 287 25.04 20.20 13.58
C ASP A 287 23.61 20.21 13.02
N ALA A 288 22.65 19.59 13.71
CA ALA A 288 21.29 19.50 13.22
C ALA A 288 20.60 20.87 13.19
N ARG A 289 19.83 21.10 12.14
CA ARG A 289 19.10 22.35 11.89
C ARG A 289 17.61 22.15 12.14
N PRO A 290 16.84 23.23 12.33
CA PRO A 290 15.37 23.15 12.27
C PRO A 290 14.92 22.44 10.98
N VAL A 291 13.90 21.59 11.10
CA VAL A 291 13.43 20.73 10.00
C VAL A 291 13.10 21.53 8.73
N GLU A 292 12.58 22.74 8.83
CA GLU A 292 12.26 23.60 7.69
C GLU A 292 13.52 24.01 6.90
N GLU A 293 14.56 24.44 7.60
CA GLU A 293 15.84 24.82 6.98
C GLU A 293 16.55 23.62 6.37
N PHE A 294 16.55 22.50 7.10
CA PHE A 294 17.05 21.22 6.61
C PHE A 294 16.33 20.79 5.34
N THR A 295 15.00 20.82 5.34
CA THR A 295 14.14 20.38 4.24
C THR A 295 14.47 21.13 2.96
N LYS A 296 14.64 22.46 3.03
CA LYS A 296 15.04 23.26 1.87
C LYS A 296 16.43 22.84 1.35
N ALA A 297 17.41 22.76 2.25
CA ALA A 297 18.79 22.47 1.89
C ALA A 297 18.95 21.08 1.23
N ILE A 298 18.32 20.04 1.80
CA ILE A 298 18.39 18.70 1.23
C ILE A 298 17.58 18.59 -0.07
N ALA A 299 16.42 19.24 -0.15
CA ALA A 299 15.60 19.22 -1.37
C ALA A 299 16.35 19.80 -2.57
N ASP A 300 17.02 20.95 -2.38
CA ASP A 300 17.81 21.58 -3.44
C ASP A 300 19.03 20.73 -3.84
N HIS A 301 19.74 20.16 -2.87
CA HIS A 301 20.88 19.31 -3.14
C HIS A 301 20.45 18.03 -3.89
N LEU A 302 19.42 17.34 -3.41
CA LEU A 302 18.94 16.10 -4.00
C LEU A 302 18.36 16.31 -5.41
N ALA A 303 17.61 17.39 -5.63
CA ALA A 303 17.10 17.74 -6.97
C ALA A 303 18.24 17.97 -7.98
N ALA A 304 19.31 18.67 -7.57
CA ALA A 304 20.49 18.85 -8.43
C ALA A 304 21.17 17.52 -8.77
N ARG A 305 21.27 16.58 -7.81
CA ARG A 305 21.86 15.25 -8.06
C ARG A 305 20.98 14.39 -8.97
N LEU A 306 19.66 14.45 -8.82
CA LEU A 306 18.72 13.73 -9.68
C LEU A 306 18.71 14.27 -11.12
N ALA A 307 18.83 15.59 -11.30
CA ALA A 307 19.02 16.18 -12.62
C ALA A 307 20.36 15.73 -13.25
N ALA A 308 21.44 15.72 -12.48
CA ALA A 308 22.73 15.19 -12.92
C ALA A 308 22.70 13.68 -13.25
N ALA A 309 21.76 12.92 -12.66
CA ALA A 309 21.51 11.51 -12.97
C ALA A 309 20.71 11.31 -14.27
N GLY A 310 20.14 12.37 -14.85
CA GLY A 310 19.52 12.35 -16.18
C GLY A 310 18.08 12.87 -16.24
N LEU A 311 17.46 13.18 -15.10
CA LEU A 311 16.13 13.81 -15.08
C LEU A 311 16.18 15.25 -15.60
N TYR A 312 15.06 15.71 -16.15
CA TYR A 312 14.89 17.14 -16.38
C TYR A 312 14.72 17.87 -15.03
N GLU A 313 15.08 19.15 -14.98
CA GLU A 313 15.07 19.93 -13.73
C GLU A 313 13.71 19.93 -13.04
N LYS A 314 12.62 20.07 -13.82
CA LYS A 314 11.25 20.00 -13.30
C LYS A 314 10.87 18.61 -12.81
N GLU A 315 11.33 17.55 -13.46
CA GLU A 315 11.10 16.17 -12.99
C GLU A 315 11.81 15.90 -11.67
N ALA A 316 13.08 16.31 -11.57
CA ALA A 316 13.87 16.19 -10.35
C ALA A 316 13.23 16.97 -9.20
N ARG A 317 12.75 18.20 -9.46
CA ARG A 317 12.03 18.99 -8.46
C ARG A 317 10.69 18.36 -8.08
N ALA A 318 9.89 17.93 -9.06
CA ALA A 318 8.61 17.26 -8.84
C ALA A 318 8.78 16.03 -7.95
N MET A 319 9.75 15.16 -8.26
CA MET A 319 10.09 13.97 -7.48
C MET A 319 10.45 14.33 -6.03
N VAL A 320 11.35 15.30 -5.82
CA VAL A 320 11.74 15.75 -4.47
C VAL A 320 10.58 16.36 -3.71
N ASN A 321 9.71 17.13 -4.37
CA ASN A 321 8.56 17.74 -3.72
C ASN A 321 7.61 16.66 -3.15
N THR A 322 7.47 15.51 -3.82
CA THR A 322 6.69 14.37 -3.29
C THR A 322 7.24 13.79 -1.97
N TRP A 323 8.49 14.08 -1.62
CA TRP A 323 9.15 13.54 -0.42
C TRP A 323 9.08 14.46 0.78
N THR A 324 8.68 15.72 0.57
CA THR A 324 8.79 16.79 1.57
C THR A 324 8.17 16.42 2.91
N ALA A 325 6.94 15.93 2.93
CA ALA A 325 6.25 15.57 4.17
C ALA A 325 6.77 14.26 4.78
N SER A 326 6.96 13.22 3.96
CA SER A 326 7.15 11.83 4.43
C SER A 326 8.61 11.40 4.60
N TYR A 327 9.56 12.04 3.92
CA TYR A 327 10.97 11.61 3.90
C TYR A 327 11.83 12.58 4.70
N PHE A 328 11.51 13.87 4.70
CA PHE A 328 12.37 14.89 5.33
C PHE A 328 11.90 15.33 6.71
N LYS A 329 10.61 15.16 7.05
CA LYS A 329 10.03 15.62 8.31
C LYS A 329 9.71 14.52 9.31
N THR A 330 9.58 13.27 8.86
CA THR A 330 9.24 12.16 9.76
C THR A 330 10.47 11.72 10.55
N GLU A 331 10.28 11.39 11.82
CA GLU A 331 11.33 10.96 12.76
C GLU A 331 12.06 9.69 12.31
N GLY A 332 13.37 9.62 12.58
CA GLY A 332 14.20 8.42 12.39
C GLY A 332 15.31 8.57 11.35
N ILE A 333 16.04 7.46 11.13
CA ILE A 333 17.21 7.39 10.25
C ILE A 333 16.83 6.72 8.93
N ARG A 334 17.24 7.31 7.80
CA ARG A 334 17.07 6.67 6.48
C ARG A 334 18.20 6.99 5.53
N ALA A 335 18.42 6.09 4.57
CA ALA A 335 19.30 6.32 3.43
C ALA A 335 18.48 6.47 2.15
N LEU A 336 18.78 7.51 1.36
CA LEU A 336 18.29 7.71 0.00
C LEU A 336 19.45 7.55 -0.96
N PHE A 337 19.30 6.84 -2.07
CA PHE A 337 20.40 6.62 -3.01
C PHE A 337 19.91 6.39 -4.43
N VAL A 338 20.67 6.85 -5.42
CA VAL A 338 20.33 6.68 -6.83
C VAL A 338 20.76 5.28 -7.28
N LEU A 339 19.79 4.50 -7.76
CA LEU A 339 20.00 3.16 -8.29
C LEU A 339 20.54 3.24 -9.73
N PRO A 340 21.49 2.38 -10.11
CA PRO A 340 21.89 2.23 -11.49
C PRO A 340 20.71 1.88 -12.40
N GLN A 341 20.66 2.47 -13.60
CA GLN A 341 19.64 2.12 -14.59
C GLN A 341 19.72 0.63 -14.95
N THR A 342 20.92 0.04 -15.00
CA THR A 342 21.15 -1.41 -15.19
C THR A 342 20.45 -2.27 -14.13
N TRP A 343 20.46 -1.82 -12.87
CA TRP A 343 19.73 -2.47 -11.79
C TRP A 343 18.22 -2.37 -12.02
N THR A 344 17.75 -1.19 -12.40
CA THR A 344 16.33 -0.95 -12.68
C THR A 344 15.82 -1.79 -13.87
N ASP A 345 16.61 -1.89 -14.93
CA ASP A 345 16.31 -2.70 -16.12
C ASP A 345 16.20 -4.19 -15.80
N ALA A 346 17.02 -4.69 -14.87
CA ALA A 346 16.92 -6.07 -14.39
C ALA A 346 15.77 -6.26 -13.39
N PHE A 347 15.54 -5.30 -12.51
CA PHE A 347 14.57 -5.39 -11.42
C PHE A 347 13.12 -5.28 -11.92
N ILE A 348 12.86 -4.28 -12.77
CA ILE A 348 11.56 -4.01 -13.39
C ILE A 348 11.75 -3.76 -14.90
N PRO A 349 11.92 -4.82 -15.71
CA PRO A 349 12.19 -4.68 -17.13
C PRO A 349 11.05 -3.97 -17.86
N MET A 350 11.40 -3.06 -18.77
CA MET A 350 10.43 -2.27 -19.54
C MET A 350 10.59 -2.50 -21.05
N GLY A 351 9.46 -2.64 -21.75
CA GLY A 351 9.38 -2.61 -23.20
C GLY A 351 8.42 -1.52 -23.67
N ILE A 352 8.82 -0.76 -24.70
CA ILE A 352 8.01 0.31 -25.30
C ILE A 352 8.02 0.14 -26.82
N THR A 353 6.84 0.24 -27.45
CA THR A 353 6.66 0.18 -28.90
C THR A 353 5.81 1.37 -29.39
N PRO A 354 6.27 2.17 -30.36
CA PRO A 354 7.58 2.10 -31.01
C PRO A 354 8.71 2.37 -30.00
N ARG A 355 9.93 1.91 -30.32
CA ARG A 355 11.07 2.08 -29.41
C ARG A 355 11.36 3.59 -29.27
N PRO A 356 11.47 4.15 -28.06
CA PRO A 356 11.80 5.55 -27.90
C PRO A 356 13.23 5.83 -28.37
N GLU A 357 13.48 7.03 -28.86
CA GLU A 357 14.83 7.51 -29.19
C GLU A 357 15.73 7.54 -27.95
N LYS A 358 15.13 7.87 -26.80
CA LYS A 358 15.82 7.90 -25.52
C LYS A 358 14.90 7.39 -24.41
N LEU A 359 15.42 6.47 -23.60
CA LEU A 359 14.81 6.00 -22.36
C LEU A 359 15.73 6.34 -21.19
N VAL A 360 15.27 7.21 -20.29
CA VAL A 360 15.97 7.56 -19.05
C VAL A 360 15.20 6.96 -17.88
N ARG A 361 15.88 6.24 -16.99
CA ARG A 361 15.26 5.65 -15.80
C ARG A 361 16.06 6.01 -14.56
N VAL A 362 15.52 6.87 -13.70
CA VAL A 362 16.16 7.30 -12.45
C VAL A 362 15.32 6.83 -11.27
N MET A 363 15.73 5.71 -10.67
CA MET A 363 15.09 5.16 -9.48
C MET A 363 15.90 5.51 -8.23
N VAL A 364 15.20 5.82 -7.15
CA VAL A 364 15.80 6.04 -5.83
C VAL A 364 15.47 4.88 -4.91
N GLY A 365 16.49 4.31 -4.28
CA GLY A 365 16.30 3.43 -3.13
C GLY A 365 16.10 4.27 -1.87
N ARG A 366 15.10 3.93 -1.07
CA ARG A 366 14.89 4.43 0.29
C ARG A 366 15.01 3.27 1.27
N LEU A 367 15.94 3.37 2.21
CA LEU A 367 16.08 2.41 3.31
C LEU A 367 15.81 3.10 4.64
N GLU A 368 14.77 2.68 5.34
CA GLU A 368 14.54 3.04 6.73
C GLU A 368 15.42 2.17 7.64
N LEU A 369 16.01 2.76 8.69
CA LEU A 369 16.81 2.05 9.68
C LEU A 369 16.16 2.14 11.06
N LEU A 370 15.86 0.99 11.67
CA LEU A 370 15.52 0.95 13.09
C LEU A 370 16.76 1.20 13.95
N SER A 371 16.65 2.13 14.89
CA SER A 371 17.64 2.25 15.95
C SER A 371 17.44 1.14 17.00
N LYS A 372 18.52 0.77 17.70
CA LYS A 372 18.46 -0.18 18.82
C LYS A 372 17.45 0.26 19.88
N GLU A 373 17.39 1.57 20.15
CA GLU A 373 16.45 2.13 21.12
C GLU A 373 15.00 1.99 20.65
N ARG A 374 14.72 2.20 19.37
CA ARG A 374 13.36 2.01 18.81
C ARG A 374 12.93 0.55 18.85
N GLU A 375 13.83 -0.40 18.58
CA GLU A 375 13.56 -1.84 18.73
C GLU A 375 13.24 -2.19 20.20
N ARG A 376 14.05 -1.72 21.14
CA ARG A 376 13.83 -1.93 22.59
C ARG A 376 12.49 -1.35 23.05
N ARG A 377 12.18 -0.11 22.65
CA ARG A 377 10.89 0.53 22.98
C ARG A 377 9.69 -0.22 22.41
N ALA A 378 9.83 -0.79 21.21
CA ALA A 378 8.79 -1.61 20.62
C ALA A 378 8.54 -2.90 21.40
N GLU A 379 9.60 -3.57 21.86
CA GLU A 379 9.47 -4.76 22.71
C GLU A 379 8.78 -4.42 24.04
N VAL A 380 9.21 -3.35 24.71
CA VAL A 380 8.56 -2.84 25.94
C VAL A 380 7.10 -2.47 25.70
N ALA A 381 6.77 -1.88 24.55
CA ALA A 381 5.38 -1.55 24.23
C ALA A 381 4.52 -2.80 23.99
N VAL A 382 5.04 -3.82 23.30
CA VAL A 382 4.31 -5.10 23.13
C VAL A 382 4.05 -5.75 24.49
N GLU A 383 5.05 -5.81 25.35
CA GLU A 383 4.92 -6.32 26.72
C GLU A 383 3.90 -5.49 27.52
N GLY A 384 4.00 -4.17 27.43
CA GLY A 384 3.17 -3.20 28.15
C GLY A 384 1.67 -3.31 27.84
N LEU A 385 1.28 -3.82 26.67
CA LEU A 385 -0.15 -4.11 26.36
C LEU A 385 -0.76 -5.17 27.28
N THR A 386 0.06 -6.03 27.89
CA THR A 386 -0.36 -7.07 28.84
C THR A 386 -0.16 -6.66 30.30
N SER A 387 0.31 -5.43 30.55
CA SER A 387 0.48 -4.91 31.90
C SER A 387 -0.88 -4.83 32.63
N PRO A 388 -0.94 -5.11 33.95
CA PRO A 388 -2.12 -4.85 34.75
C PRO A 388 -2.41 -3.36 34.92
N ASP A 389 -1.41 -2.49 34.76
CA ASP A 389 -1.54 -1.04 34.85
C ASP A 389 -2.16 -0.42 33.57
N ALA A 390 -3.23 0.35 33.74
CA ALA A 390 -3.98 0.91 32.63
C ALA A 390 -3.18 1.96 31.84
N THR A 391 -2.44 2.81 32.53
CA THR A 391 -1.61 3.86 31.91
C THR A 391 -0.50 3.25 31.05
N THR A 392 0.15 2.21 31.55
CA THR A 392 1.15 1.45 30.80
C THR A 392 0.59 0.88 29.50
N ARG A 393 -0.63 0.30 29.53
CA ARG A 393 -1.30 -0.21 28.31
C ARG A 393 -1.61 0.92 27.31
N GLU A 394 -2.05 2.08 27.80
CA GLU A 394 -2.34 3.24 26.95
C GLU A 394 -1.09 3.81 26.28
N ASP A 395 0.01 3.94 27.01
CA ASP A 395 1.29 4.43 26.48
C ASP A 395 1.90 3.43 25.49
N ALA A 396 1.81 2.13 25.79
CA ALA A 396 2.20 1.05 24.89
C ALA A 396 1.42 1.10 23.56
N TYR A 397 0.09 1.21 23.64
CA TYR A 397 -0.75 1.32 22.45
C TYR A 397 -0.45 2.57 21.64
N ARG A 398 -0.30 3.72 22.30
CA ARG A 398 0.06 4.98 21.63
C ARG A 398 1.37 4.83 20.88
N PHE A 399 2.41 4.28 21.52
CA PHE A 399 3.69 4.03 20.87
C PHE A 399 3.55 3.16 19.61
N LEU A 400 2.86 2.01 19.70
CA LEU A 400 2.70 1.08 18.59
C LEU A 400 1.88 1.67 17.45
N ARG A 401 0.78 2.37 17.78
CA ARG A 401 -0.05 3.08 16.80
C ARG A 401 0.76 4.14 16.06
N ASP A 402 1.54 4.94 16.80
CA ASP A 402 2.31 6.05 16.24
C ASP A 402 3.49 5.57 15.37
N GLN A 403 3.79 4.26 15.34
CA GLN A 403 4.70 3.69 14.33
C GLN A 403 4.13 3.73 12.90
N GLY A 404 2.81 3.96 12.75
CA GLY A 404 2.13 4.04 11.47
C GLY A 404 2.38 2.81 10.62
N ARG A 405 2.62 3.00 9.31
CA ARG A 405 2.87 1.91 8.35
C ARG A 405 4.01 0.95 8.72
N TYR A 406 4.91 1.34 9.65
CA TYR A 406 6.03 0.52 10.09
C TYR A 406 5.71 -0.37 11.30
N ALA A 407 4.51 -0.27 11.88
CA ALA A 407 4.13 -1.07 13.05
C ALA A 407 4.28 -2.58 12.77
N GLU A 408 3.85 -3.06 11.60
CA GLU A 408 3.99 -4.48 11.26
C GLU A 408 5.46 -4.94 11.13
N PRO A 409 6.33 -4.32 10.31
CA PRO A 409 7.75 -4.66 10.28
C PRO A 409 8.40 -4.67 11.66
N ILE A 410 8.05 -3.70 12.52
CA ILE A 410 8.57 -3.58 13.89
C ILE A 410 8.07 -4.72 14.77
N ILE A 411 6.78 -5.04 14.76
CA ILE A 411 6.21 -6.15 15.55
C ILE A 411 6.81 -7.50 15.08
N ARG A 412 6.99 -7.70 13.77
CA ARG A 412 7.67 -8.88 13.21
C ARG A 412 9.13 -8.96 13.67
N ARG A 413 9.82 -7.81 13.75
CA ARG A 413 11.20 -7.73 14.26
C ARG A 413 11.24 -8.14 15.74
N VAL A 414 10.41 -7.53 16.60
CA VAL A 414 10.31 -7.91 18.02
C VAL A 414 10.00 -9.40 18.17
N MET A 415 9.03 -9.94 17.43
CA MET A 415 8.68 -11.37 17.48
C MET A 415 9.86 -12.30 17.16
N ARG A 416 10.78 -11.87 16.28
CA ARG A 416 11.97 -12.65 15.91
C ARG A 416 13.10 -12.51 16.93
N THR A 417 13.27 -11.34 17.53
CA THR A 417 14.43 -11.03 18.38
C THR A 417 14.18 -11.18 19.87
N THR A 418 12.93 -11.14 20.32
CA THR A 418 12.59 -11.26 21.73
C THR A 418 12.99 -12.62 22.31
N GLU A 419 13.47 -12.60 23.55
CA GLU A 419 13.74 -13.79 24.36
C GLU A 419 12.50 -14.23 25.18
N SER A 420 11.47 -13.37 25.28
CA SER A 420 10.24 -13.65 26.03
C SER A 420 9.19 -14.36 25.17
N GLU A 421 8.76 -15.55 25.58
CA GLU A 421 7.69 -16.27 24.89
C GLU A 421 6.32 -15.59 24.99
N ASP A 422 6.07 -14.85 26.08
CA ASP A 422 4.84 -14.08 26.26
C ASP A 422 4.79 -12.90 25.28
N VAL A 423 5.90 -12.17 25.13
CA VAL A 423 6.04 -11.12 24.11
C VAL A 423 5.90 -11.72 22.71
N ARG A 424 6.54 -12.86 22.45
CA ARG A 424 6.43 -13.55 21.16
C ARG A 424 4.98 -13.93 20.85
N LEU A 425 4.22 -14.40 21.83
CA LEU A 425 2.80 -14.71 21.70
C LEU A 425 1.96 -13.45 21.47
N ALA A 426 2.23 -12.37 22.21
CA ALA A 426 1.57 -11.08 22.01
C ALA A 426 1.79 -10.55 20.59
N CYS A 427 3.02 -10.59 20.07
CA CYS A 427 3.30 -10.25 18.68
C CYS A 427 2.48 -11.08 17.68
N ARG A 428 2.41 -12.42 17.87
CA ARG A 428 1.61 -13.29 16.98
C ARG A 428 0.14 -12.87 16.94
N ARG A 429 -0.43 -12.50 18.08
CA ARG A 429 -1.82 -12.00 18.14
C ARG A 429 -1.92 -10.64 17.46
N LEU A 430 -1.05 -9.69 17.78
CA LEU A 430 -1.05 -8.34 17.20
C LEU A 430 -0.98 -8.34 15.68
N LEU A 431 -0.19 -9.23 15.07
CA LEU A 431 -0.07 -9.36 13.61
C LEU A 431 -1.38 -9.78 12.91
N THR A 432 -2.39 -10.21 13.66
CA THR A 432 -3.73 -10.56 13.14
C THR A 432 -4.77 -9.47 13.39
N THR A 433 -4.41 -8.39 14.10
CA THR A 433 -5.35 -7.34 14.53
C THR A 433 -5.48 -6.21 13.50
N GLU A 434 -6.50 -5.36 13.69
CA GLU A 434 -6.68 -4.15 12.88
C GLU A 434 -5.54 -3.14 13.06
N LEU A 435 -4.90 -3.09 14.24
CA LEU A 435 -3.72 -2.25 14.47
C LEU A 435 -2.65 -2.47 13.41
N VAL A 436 -2.45 -3.72 12.98
CA VAL A 436 -1.48 -4.09 11.96
C VAL A 436 -2.10 -4.08 10.57
N THR A 437 -3.32 -4.62 10.40
CA THR A 437 -3.89 -4.89 9.08
C THR A 437 -4.60 -3.70 8.41
N GLU A 438 -4.69 -2.54 9.08
CA GLU A 438 -5.49 -1.37 8.67
C GLU A 438 -4.75 -0.03 8.81
N LEU A 439 -3.42 -0.03 8.87
CA LEU A 439 -2.59 1.17 9.16
C LEU A 439 -2.79 2.36 8.21
N ARG A 440 -3.57 2.17 7.13
CA ARG A 440 -3.99 3.22 6.18
C ARG A 440 -4.74 4.40 6.82
N SER A 441 -5.33 4.27 8.01
CA SER A 441 -6.30 5.27 8.51
C SER A 441 -6.06 5.84 9.92
N ALA A 442 -5.02 5.40 10.65
CA ALA A 442 -4.97 5.64 12.09
C ALA A 442 -4.11 6.82 12.57
N VAL A 443 -3.22 7.36 11.72
CA VAL A 443 -2.19 8.33 12.19
C VAL A 443 -2.16 9.61 11.39
N HIS A 444 -2.44 9.59 10.09
CA HIS A 444 -2.38 10.79 9.25
C HIS A 444 -3.66 10.95 8.43
N ASN A 445 -4.11 12.19 8.25
CA ASN A 445 -5.24 12.57 7.43
C ASN A 445 -4.95 12.20 5.97
N ALA A 446 -5.90 11.52 5.33
CA ALA A 446 -5.80 11.03 3.96
C ALA A 446 -5.65 12.13 2.91
N ALA A 447 -6.13 13.35 3.19
CA ALA A 447 -6.11 14.47 2.27
C ALA A 447 -4.76 15.20 2.25
N ASP A 448 -4.19 15.45 3.43
CA ASP A 448 -3.04 16.36 3.59
C ASP A 448 -1.83 15.71 4.30
N GLY A 449 -1.97 14.46 4.75
CA GLY A 449 -0.92 13.73 5.45
C GLY A 449 -0.60 14.28 6.85
N THR A 450 -1.41 15.17 7.42
CA THR A 450 -1.21 15.71 8.77
C THR A 450 -1.55 14.70 9.84
N PRO A 451 -0.84 14.65 10.99
CA PRO A 451 -1.19 13.72 12.06
C PRO A 451 -2.62 13.94 12.57
N MET A 452 -3.44 12.90 12.60
CA MET A 452 -4.75 12.95 13.24
C MET A 452 -4.56 13.01 14.75
N ALA A 453 -4.95 14.13 15.37
CA ALA A 453 -5.01 14.26 16.82
C ALA A 453 -6.18 13.44 17.36
N ALA A 454 -5.98 12.13 17.56
CA ALA A 454 -6.98 11.29 18.21
C ALA A 454 -7.20 11.77 19.65
N GLY A 455 -8.45 12.03 20.02
CA GLY A 455 -8.79 12.41 21.40
C GLY A 455 -8.42 11.31 22.39
N GLY A 456 -8.17 11.67 23.65
CA GLY A 456 -7.81 10.69 24.70
C GLY A 456 -8.88 9.60 24.92
N LEU A 457 -10.16 9.89 24.65
CA LEU A 457 -11.24 8.88 24.68
C LEU A 457 -11.20 7.94 23.47
N GLU A 458 -10.95 8.46 22.27
CA GLU A 458 -10.89 7.66 21.05
C GLU A 458 -9.73 6.67 21.10
N THR A 459 -8.55 7.14 21.53
CA THR A 459 -7.36 6.28 21.70
C THR A 459 -7.64 5.15 22.70
N ARG A 460 -8.25 5.45 23.85
CA ARG A 460 -8.64 4.44 24.84
C ARG A 460 -9.70 3.47 24.32
N ALA A 461 -10.66 3.94 23.53
CA ALA A 461 -11.69 3.09 22.95
C ALA A 461 -11.11 2.12 21.90
N GLN A 462 -10.17 2.58 21.07
CA GLN A 462 -9.44 1.71 20.16
C GLN A 462 -8.57 0.69 20.90
N LEU A 463 -7.89 1.11 21.99
CA LEU A 463 -7.16 0.20 22.87
C LEU A 463 -8.08 -0.89 23.44
N ALA A 464 -9.26 -0.53 23.95
CA ALA A 464 -10.20 -1.49 24.53
C ALA A 464 -10.59 -2.58 23.50
N ARG A 465 -10.81 -2.18 22.24
CA ARG A 465 -11.06 -3.12 21.13
C ARG A 465 -9.82 -3.98 20.83
N LEU A 466 -8.64 -3.37 20.74
CA LEU A 466 -7.40 -4.12 20.50
C LEU A 466 -7.18 -5.19 21.57
N LEU A 467 -7.34 -4.82 22.85
CA LEU A 467 -7.20 -5.76 23.98
C LEU A 467 -8.16 -6.94 23.83
N ARG A 468 -9.40 -6.69 23.38
CA ARG A 468 -10.37 -7.75 23.05
C ARG A 468 -9.87 -8.65 21.92
N GLU A 469 -9.32 -8.08 20.85
CA GLU A 469 -8.78 -8.83 19.71
C GLU A 469 -7.57 -9.70 20.09
N ILE A 470 -6.73 -9.24 21.02
CA ILE A 470 -5.57 -10.01 21.50
C ILE A 470 -5.88 -10.90 22.72
N GLY A 471 -7.14 -11.03 23.12
CA GLY A 471 -7.60 -11.92 24.19
C GLY A 471 -7.30 -11.44 25.62
N GLN A 472 -7.09 -10.14 25.81
CA GLN A 472 -6.94 -9.47 27.11
C GLN A 472 -8.32 -8.96 27.59
N ASP A 473 -9.25 -9.90 27.81
CA ASP A 473 -10.67 -9.62 28.01
C ASP A 473 -10.98 -8.83 29.29
N GLN A 474 -10.23 -9.05 30.37
CA GLN A 474 -10.46 -8.35 31.63
C GLN A 474 -10.00 -6.90 31.55
N GLU A 475 -8.84 -6.68 30.93
CA GLU A 475 -8.25 -5.38 30.68
C GLU A 475 -9.08 -4.58 29.69
N ALA A 476 -9.56 -5.22 28.61
CA ALA A 476 -10.52 -4.65 27.67
C ALA A 476 -11.80 -4.20 28.39
N LYS A 477 -12.33 -5.05 29.28
CA LYS A 477 -13.52 -4.75 30.05
C LYS A 477 -13.33 -3.58 30.99
N ALA A 478 -12.21 -3.53 31.70
CA ALA A 478 -11.88 -2.43 32.60
C ALA A 478 -11.82 -1.09 31.85
N HIS A 479 -11.15 -1.06 30.69
CA HIS A 479 -11.09 0.12 29.83
C HIS A 479 -12.46 0.52 29.28
N GLY A 480 -13.24 -0.43 28.77
CA GLY A 480 -14.59 -0.19 28.25
C GLY A 480 -15.52 0.40 29.30
N VAL A 481 -15.55 -0.17 30.51
CA VAL A 481 -16.36 0.34 31.63
C VAL A 481 -15.92 1.74 32.06
N ALA A 482 -14.61 2.00 32.15
CA ALA A 482 -14.09 3.32 32.50
C ALA A 482 -14.52 4.40 31.51
N ILE A 483 -14.46 4.09 30.20
CA ILE A 483 -14.92 4.99 29.14
C ILE A 483 -16.43 5.26 29.27
N LEU A 484 -17.25 4.22 29.43
CA LEU A 484 -18.70 4.37 29.56
C LEU A 484 -19.08 5.22 30.77
N ASN A 485 -18.41 5.03 31.91
CA ASN A 485 -18.62 5.85 33.11
C ASN A 485 -18.25 7.32 32.87
N GLU A 486 -17.15 7.58 32.16
CA GLU A 486 -16.73 8.94 31.81
C GLU A 486 -17.73 9.61 30.84
N LEU A 487 -18.25 8.88 29.86
CA LEU A 487 -19.29 9.35 28.94
C LEU A 487 -20.57 9.75 29.70
N GLU A 488 -21.00 8.91 30.64
CA GLU A 488 -22.21 9.19 31.44
C GLU A 488 -22.01 10.37 32.40
N ALA A 489 -20.83 10.49 33.02
CA ALA A 489 -20.49 11.63 33.86
C ALA A 489 -20.48 12.96 33.08
N ARG A 490 -19.92 12.96 31.85
CA ARG A 490 -19.95 14.12 30.95
C ARG A 490 -21.39 14.50 30.59
N ARG A 491 -22.23 13.51 30.27
CA ARG A 491 -23.65 13.72 29.97
C ARG A 491 -24.41 14.33 31.16
N THR A 492 -24.19 13.79 32.35
CA THR A 492 -24.83 14.28 33.58
C THR A 492 -24.39 15.72 33.89
N LYS A 493 -23.09 16.01 33.75
CA LYS A 493 -22.57 17.38 33.91
C LYS A 493 -23.19 18.35 32.90
N ALA A 494 -23.30 17.96 31.64
CA ALA A 494 -23.92 18.79 30.60
C ALA A 494 -25.39 19.11 30.90
N LEU A 495 -26.13 18.13 31.43
CA LEU A 495 -27.52 18.30 31.87
C LEU A 495 -27.63 19.25 33.06
N LEU A 496 -26.71 19.14 34.04
CA LEU A 496 -26.71 19.98 35.25
C LEU A 496 -26.32 21.43 34.97
N GLU A 497 -25.41 21.67 34.02
CA GLU A 497 -24.93 23.02 33.69
C GLU A 497 -25.84 23.77 32.71
N VAL A 498 -26.97 23.18 32.28
CA VAL A 498 -27.88 23.71 31.24
C VAL A 498 -27.14 24.06 29.94
N ARG A 499 -25.98 23.43 29.71
CA ARG A 499 -25.16 23.58 28.51
C ARG A 499 -25.50 22.53 27.46
N LEU A 500 -26.81 22.31 27.26
CA LEU A 500 -27.34 21.43 26.22
C LEU A 500 -27.05 22.06 24.84
N GLY A 501 -25.81 21.91 24.37
CA GLY A 501 -25.34 22.46 23.10
C GLY A 501 -23.87 22.89 23.09
N GLU A 502 -23.24 23.15 24.24
CA GLU A 502 -21.83 23.61 24.29
C GLU A 502 -20.82 22.48 24.49
N ILE A 503 -21.23 21.36 25.11
CA ILE A 503 -20.37 20.18 25.24
C ILE A 503 -20.63 19.30 24.02
N ALA A 504 -19.73 19.35 23.05
CA ALA A 504 -19.74 18.40 21.94
C ALA A 504 -19.76 16.97 22.52
N ASN A 505 -20.84 16.23 22.26
CA ASN A 505 -20.88 14.82 22.61
C ASN A 505 -19.74 14.12 21.85
N PRO A 506 -18.96 13.27 22.53
CA PRO A 506 -17.98 12.46 21.84
C PRO A 506 -18.68 11.62 20.74
N PRO A 507 -18.00 11.34 19.63
CA PRO A 507 -18.57 10.56 18.54
C PRO A 507 -19.15 9.22 19.02
N ASP A 508 -20.30 8.82 18.47
CA ASP A 508 -21.04 7.61 18.89
C ASP A 508 -20.21 6.32 18.71
N GLU A 509 -19.22 6.36 17.81
CA GLU A 509 -18.26 5.30 17.58
C GLU A 509 -17.43 4.98 18.85
N ILE A 510 -17.12 5.99 19.67
CA ILE A 510 -16.41 5.82 20.95
C ILE A 510 -17.25 4.98 21.91
N ARG A 511 -18.55 5.27 21.99
CA ARG A 511 -19.49 4.51 22.83
C ARG A 511 -19.60 3.07 22.33
N ALA A 512 -19.72 2.86 21.03
CA ALA A 512 -19.81 1.52 20.44
C ALA A 512 -18.54 0.68 20.74
N ALA A 513 -17.35 1.28 20.58
CA ALA A 513 -16.08 0.66 20.92
C ALA A 513 -15.92 0.36 22.42
N ALA A 514 -16.41 1.24 23.30
CA ALA A 514 -16.40 0.99 24.73
C ALA A 514 -17.35 -0.16 25.14
N LEU A 515 -18.52 -0.27 24.49
CA LEU A 515 -19.44 -1.40 24.68
C LEU A 515 -18.80 -2.71 24.20
N GLU A 516 -18.13 -2.70 23.05
CA GLU A 516 -17.36 -3.85 22.56
C GLU A 516 -16.29 -4.28 23.57
N GLY A 517 -15.45 -3.33 24.02
CA GLY A 517 -14.41 -3.60 25.02
C GLY A 517 -14.98 -4.12 26.35
N SER A 518 -16.13 -3.62 26.78
CA SER A 518 -16.83 -4.07 28.00
C SER A 518 -17.39 -5.50 27.92
N GLY A 519 -17.43 -6.09 26.73
CA GLY A 519 -17.97 -7.42 26.47
C GLY A 519 -19.50 -7.48 26.32
N VAL A 520 -20.17 -6.33 26.10
CA VAL A 520 -21.62 -6.26 25.89
C VAL A 520 -21.92 -6.27 24.38
N ASP A 521 -21.58 -7.38 23.73
CA ASP A 521 -21.51 -7.50 22.26
C ASP A 521 -22.82 -7.14 21.53
N ARG A 522 -23.99 -7.47 22.08
CA ARG A 522 -25.29 -7.09 21.47
C ARG A 522 -25.52 -5.58 21.49
N SER A 523 -25.15 -4.91 22.58
CA SER A 523 -25.27 -3.45 22.68
C SER A 523 -24.22 -2.75 21.83
N ALA A 524 -23.02 -3.32 21.72
CA ALA A 524 -21.98 -2.83 20.82
C ALA A 524 -22.45 -2.91 19.36
N ALA A 525 -23.00 -4.05 18.93
CA ALA A 525 -23.55 -4.22 17.58
C ALA A 525 -24.64 -3.18 17.28
N ALA A 526 -25.61 -2.98 18.16
CA ALA A 526 -26.66 -1.98 17.98
C ALA A 526 -26.09 -0.54 17.91
N ALA A 527 -25.08 -0.23 18.72
CA ALA A 527 -24.43 1.08 18.67
C ALA A 527 -23.66 1.30 17.36
N TYR A 528 -22.96 0.28 16.85
CA TYR A 528 -22.31 0.36 15.54
C TYR A 528 -23.32 0.49 14.40
N GLU A 529 -24.43 -0.25 14.43
CA GLU A 529 -25.52 -0.12 13.47
C GLU A 529 -26.04 1.32 13.40
N ALA A 530 -26.27 1.94 14.56
CA ALA A 530 -26.71 3.33 14.65
C ALA A 530 -25.70 4.29 14.01
N CYS A 531 -24.39 4.09 14.22
CA CYS A 531 -23.34 4.86 13.56
C CYS A 531 -23.42 4.72 12.04
N ILE A 532 -23.55 3.48 11.54
CA ILE A 532 -23.66 3.20 10.10
C ILE A 532 -24.86 3.92 9.50
N ARG A 533 -26.02 3.79 10.12
CA ARG A 533 -27.27 4.41 9.67
C ARG A 533 -27.20 5.94 9.70
N GLN A 534 -26.68 6.54 10.77
CA GLN A 534 -26.55 7.99 10.89
C GLN A 534 -25.64 8.56 9.80
N ARG A 535 -24.49 7.92 9.58
CA ARG A 535 -23.51 8.38 8.57
C ARG A 535 -24.06 8.18 7.16
N SER A 536 -24.63 7.02 6.86
CA SER A 536 -25.18 6.72 5.55
C SER A 536 -26.39 7.60 5.21
N ALA A 537 -27.20 8.02 6.20
CA ALA A 537 -28.37 8.87 5.99
C ALA A 537 -28.03 10.26 5.42
N SER A 538 -26.80 10.74 5.57
CA SER A 538 -26.36 12.03 5.02
C SER A 538 -26.31 12.04 3.48
N TYR A 539 -26.32 10.88 2.83
CA TYR A 539 -26.26 10.74 1.37
C TYR A 539 -27.67 10.51 0.80
N ARG A 540 -28.22 11.45 0.02
CA ARG A 540 -29.62 11.32 -0.46
C ARG A 540 -29.78 10.44 -1.71
N ASP A 541 -28.88 10.56 -2.69
CA ASP A 541 -29.06 9.94 -4.00
C ASP A 541 -27.97 8.91 -4.33
N LYS A 542 -26.75 9.38 -4.60
CA LYS A 542 -25.61 8.54 -4.97
C LYS A 542 -24.57 8.57 -3.88
N LEU A 543 -24.05 7.39 -3.54
CA LEU A 543 -22.80 7.29 -2.83
C LEU A 543 -21.70 7.24 -3.88
N ASP A 544 -20.92 8.31 -4.04
CA ASP A 544 -19.83 8.30 -5.00
C ASP A 544 -18.78 7.22 -4.64
N PRO A 545 -17.95 6.79 -5.60
CA PRO A 545 -16.96 5.74 -5.37
C PRO A 545 -15.99 6.03 -4.22
N ALA A 546 -15.65 7.29 -3.96
CA ALA A 546 -14.73 7.66 -2.88
C ALA A 546 -15.39 7.45 -1.51
N ASN A 547 -16.62 7.90 -1.34
CA ASN A 547 -17.40 7.67 -0.13
C ASN A 547 -17.72 6.17 0.05
N SER A 548 -18.02 5.44 -1.02
CA SER A 548 -18.22 3.99 -0.95
C SER A 548 -16.96 3.24 -0.52
N ALA A 549 -15.80 3.59 -1.06
CA ALA A 549 -14.52 3.04 -0.64
C ALA A 549 -14.23 3.36 0.83
N TRP A 550 -14.53 4.58 1.27
CA TRP A 550 -14.40 4.98 2.68
C TRP A 550 -15.27 4.13 3.59
N PHE A 551 -16.57 3.94 3.28
CA PHE A 551 -17.45 3.07 4.06
C PHE A 551 -16.91 1.65 4.10
N ARG A 552 -16.53 1.09 2.95
CA ARG A 552 -15.97 -0.27 2.87
C ARG A 552 -14.79 -0.49 3.83
N ASP A 553 -13.94 0.51 4.00
CA ASP A 553 -12.78 0.46 4.90
C ASP A 553 -13.07 0.91 6.34
N TRP A 554 -14.25 1.47 6.59
CA TRP A 554 -14.62 2.03 7.88
C TRP A 554 -14.74 0.95 8.97
N TRP A 555 -13.93 1.11 10.01
CA TRP A 555 -13.78 0.13 11.09
C TRP A 555 -15.08 -0.16 11.86
N VAL A 556 -16.01 0.79 11.90
CA VAL A 556 -17.33 0.64 12.56
C VAL A 556 -18.12 -0.52 11.95
N GLY A 557 -18.09 -0.68 10.63
CA GLY A 557 -18.76 -1.79 9.95
C GLY A 557 -18.25 -3.17 10.37
N ARG A 558 -16.93 -3.28 10.60
CA ARG A 558 -16.32 -4.51 11.12
C ARG A 558 -16.62 -4.71 12.60
N GLY A 559 -16.59 -3.64 13.40
CA GLY A 559 -17.01 -3.66 14.80
C GLY A 559 -18.44 -4.21 14.94
N TYR A 560 -19.36 -3.78 14.07
CA TYR A 560 -20.72 -4.32 13.97
C TYR A 560 -20.73 -5.83 13.74
N ALA A 561 -20.08 -6.29 12.66
CA ALA A 561 -20.10 -7.70 12.27
C ALA A 561 -19.40 -8.61 13.31
N LYS A 562 -18.24 -8.21 13.82
CA LYS A 562 -17.49 -8.94 14.87
C LYS A 562 -18.30 -9.04 16.17
N SER A 563 -18.98 -7.96 16.55
CA SER A 563 -19.84 -7.97 17.76
C SER A 563 -21.04 -8.91 17.59
N LEU A 564 -21.69 -8.91 16.43
CA LEU A 564 -22.76 -9.88 16.13
C LEU A 564 -22.25 -11.32 16.10
N ARG A 565 -21.02 -11.55 15.61
CA ARG A 565 -20.40 -12.88 15.61
C ARG A 565 -20.14 -13.37 17.04
N ARG A 566 -19.54 -12.53 17.90
CA ARG A 566 -19.32 -12.85 19.32
C ARG A 566 -20.63 -13.03 20.10
N ALA A 567 -21.67 -12.27 19.75
CA ALA A 567 -23.01 -12.44 20.29
C ALA A 567 -23.75 -13.70 19.79
N GLY A 568 -23.21 -14.41 18.79
CA GLY A 568 -23.83 -15.59 18.20
C GLY A 568 -25.03 -15.30 17.29
N SER A 569 -25.21 -14.06 16.83
CA SER A 569 -26.37 -13.63 16.03
C SER A 569 -26.04 -13.26 14.58
N ALA A 570 -24.77 -13.27 14.16
CA ALA A 570 -24.35 -12.85 12.82
C ALA A 570 -25.10 -13.56 11.67
N GLU A 571 -25.22 -14.89 11.72
CA GLU A 571 -25.92 -15.67 10.68
C GLU A 571 -27.42 -15.34 10.61
N ALA A 572 -28.08 -15.22 11.77
CA ALA A 572 -29.50 -14.87 11.83
C ALA A 572 -29.75 -13.45 11.32
N THR A 573 -28.88 -12.50 11.66
CA THR A 573 -28.97 -11.11 11.17
C THR A 573 -28.73 -11.05 9.66
N ALA A 574 -27.74 -11.78 9.13
CA ALA A 574 -27.50 -11.85 7.69
C ALA A 574 -28.72 -12.39 6.93
N ALA A 575 -29.32 -13.49 7.41
CA ALA A 575 -30.52 -14.06 6.81
C ALA A 575 -31.73 -13.09 6.84
N ALA A 576 -31.89 -12.32 7.92
CA ALA A 576 -32.94 -11.31 8.01
C ALA A 576 -32.73 -10.15 7.02
N LEU A 577 -31.49 -9.68 6.85
CA LEU A 577 -31.13 -8.66 5.86
C LEU A 577 -31.34 -9.18 4.43
N GLU A 578 -30.91 -10.41 4.13
CA GLU A 578 -31.17 -11.08 2.84
C GLU A 578 -32.68 -11.12 2.54
N ALA A 579 -33.50 -11.52 3.50
CA ALA A 579 -34.96 -11.56 3.34
C ALA A 579 -35.56 -10.17 3.09
N SER A 580 -35.04 -9.13 3.75
CA SER A 580 -35.50 -7.75 3.55
C SER A 580 -35.12 -7.16 2.19
N LEU A 581 -34.04 -7.66 1.59
CA LEU A 581 -33.53 -7.21 0.28
C LEU A 581 -34.02 -8.10 -0.88
N ALA A 582 -34.78 -9.16 -0.59
CA ALA A 582 -35.24 -10.12 -1.57
C ALA A 582 -36.31 -9.52 -2.52
N PRO A 583 -36.36 -9.96 -3.79
CA PRO A 583 -37.45 -9.59 -4.69
C PRO A 583 -38.81 -9.96 -4.10
N GLY A 584 -39.71 -8.98 -3.98
CA GLY A 584 -41.05 -9.18 -3.40
C GLY A 584 -41.17 -8.86 -1.90
N ALA A 585 -40.08 -8.51 -1.22
CA ALA A 585 -40.13 -7.93 0.13
C ALA A 585 -40.77 -6.53 0.13
N PRO A 586 -41.29 -6.04 1.27
CA PRO A 586 -41.76 -4.66 1.39
C PRO A 586 -40.68 -3.66 0.95
N ALA A 587 -41.07 -2.66 0.15
CA ALA A 587 -40.13 -1.68 -0.36
C ALA A 587 -39.49 -0.88 0.79
N LEU A 588 -38.18 -0.96 0.91
CA LEU A 588 -37.39 -0.11 1.80
C LEU A 588 -37.20 1.27 1.17
N GLY A 589 -37.10 2.30 2.01
CA GLY A 589 -36.61 3.60 1.56
C GLY A 589 -35.16 3.46 1.05
N LEU A 590 -34.75 4.30 0.09
CA LEU A 590 -33.41 4.23 -0.51
C LEU A 590 -32.28 4.23 0.53
N ALA A 591 -32.41 5.03 1.59
CA ALA A 591 -31.42 5.09 2.67
C ALA A 591 -31.35 3.80 3.49
N ASP A 592 -32.50 3.18 3.78
CA ASP A 592 -32.59 1.93 4.54
C ASP A 592 -32.11 0.73 3.72
N GLU A 593 -32.48 0.66 2.44
CA GLU A 593 -32.00 -0.36 1.51
C GLU A 593 -30.47 -0.31 1.37
N ARG A 594 -29.91 0.90 1.23
CA ARG A 594 -28.46 1.10 1.18
C ARG A 594 -27.78 0.66 2.47
N THR A 595 -28.33 1.06 3.61
CA THR A 595 -27.77 0.70 4.93
C THR A 595 -27.80 -0.81 5.14
N ALA A 596 -28.91 -1.48 4.81
CA ALA A 596 -29.04 -2.93 4.87
C ALA A 596 -28.02 -3.65 3.97
N ARG A 597 -27.74 -3.13 2.77
CA ARG A 597 -26.68 -3.66 1.89
C ARG A 597 -25.29 -3.52 2.48
N MET A 598 -24.98 -2.36 3.07
CA MET A 598 -23.70 -2.13 3.75
C MET A 598 -23.52 -3.10 4.93
N GLU A 599 -24.54 -3.22 5.79
CA GLU A 599 -24.56 -4.14 6.93
C GLU A 599 -24.36 -5.60 6.50
N LEU A 600 -25.08 -6.03 5.45
CA LEU A 600 -24.94 -7.37 4.90
C LEU A 600 -23.54 -7.61 4.31
N ALA A 601 -22.95 -6.60 3.67
CA ALA A 601 -21.60 -6.69 3.12
C ALA A 601 -20.55 -6.88 4.22
N TYR A 602 -20.67 -6.16 5.35
CA TYR A 602 -19.78 -6.37 6.50
C TYR A 602 -19.97 -7.76 7.13
N LEU A 603 -21.21 -8.24 7.26
CA LEU A 603 -21.48 -9.58 7.80
C LEU A 603 -20.93 -10.68 6.90
N TYR A 604 -21.11 -10.59 5.58
CA TYR A 604 -20.53 -11.55 4.65
C TYR A 604 -19.01 -11.57 4.69
N ALA A 605 -18.37 -10.41 4.81
CA ALA A 605 -16.91 -10.35 4.97
C ALA A 605 -16.47 -11.10 6.25
N GLU A 606 -17.13 -10.86 7.38
CA GLU A 606 -16.84 -11.52 8.67
C GLU A 606 -17.13 -13.03 8.66
N LEU A 607 -18.18 -13.45 7.94
CA LEU A 607 -18.56 -14.85 7.75
C LEU A 607 -17.73 -15.59 6.68
N GLY A 608 -16.77 -14.92 6.04
CA GLY A 608 -15.90 -15.52 5.02
C GLY A 608 -16.55 -15.74 3.64
N ARG A 609 -17.61 -14.99 3.32
CA ARG A 609 -18.35 -15.05 2.05
C ARG A 609 -17.91 -13.94 1.08
N ALA A 610 -16.61 -13.86 0.81
CA ALA A 610 -15.98 -12.75 0.09
C ALA A 610 -16.50 -12.57 -1.35
N ASP A 611 -16.91 -13.66 -2.01
CA ASP A 611 -17.49 -13.67 -3.36
C ASP A 611 -18.77 -12.84 -3.49
N ARG A 612 -19.46 -12.58 -2.39
CA ARG A 612 -20.72 -11.83 -2.34
C ARG A 612 -20.56 -10.37 -1.92
N VAL A 613 -19.38 -9.98 -1.44
CA VAL A 613 -19.13 -8.65 -0.87
C VAL A 613 -19.09 -7.57 -1.95
N ASP A 614 -18.35 -7.79 -3.04
CA ASP A 614 -18.16 -6.78 -4.09
C ASP A 614 -19.47 -6.40 -4.80
N ALA A 615 -20.36 -7.38 -5.02
CA ALA A 615 -21.67 -7.12 -5.62
C ALA A 615 -22.55 -6.21 -4.75
N LEU A 616 -22.49 -6.38 -3.42
CA LEU A 616 -23.22 -5.52 -2.49
C LEU A 616 -22.67 -4.09 -2.51
N TRP A 617 -21.35 -3.91 -2.47
CA TRP A 617 -20.74 -2.58 -2.55
C TRP A 617 -21.01 -1.88 -3.88
N ALA A 618 -20.95 -2.60 -5.01
CA ALA A 618 -21.30 -2.05 -6.32
C ALA A 618 -22.77 -1.58 -6.36
N SER A 619 -23.70 -2.35 -5.77
CA SER A 619 -25.12 -1.99 -5.72
C SER A 619 -25.44 -0.77 -4.85
N VAL A 620 -24.50 -0.35 -4.00
CA VAL A 620 -24.58 0.87 -3.19
C VAL A 620 -24.08 2.10 -3.98
N GLN A 621 -23.19 1.90 -4.95
CA GLN A 621 -22.62 2.97 -5.81
C GLN A 621 -23.56 3.30 -6.99
N ASP A 622 -24.07 2.27 -7.66
CA ASP A 622 -24.84 2.41 -8.90
C ASP A 622 -26.35 2.35 -8.66
N ARG A 623 -26.97 3.50 -8.42
CA ARG A 623 -28.36 3.72 -8.88
C ARG A 623 -28.51 5.08 -9.56
N PRO A 624 -29.04 5.14 -10.79
CA PRO A 624 -29.67 6.34 -11.29
C PRO A 624 -30.83 6.69 -10.35
N SER A 625 -31.02 7.96 -10.06
CA SER A 625 -32.31 8.48 -9.61
C SER A 625 -33.37 7.89 -10.54
N VAL A 626 -34.23 7.01 -10.01
CA VAL A 626 -35.45 6.61 -10.72
C VAL A 626 -36.18 7.92 -10.94
N ALA A 627 -36.24 8.38 -12.18
CA ALA A 627 -37.11 9.47 -12.55
C ALA A 627 -38.49 9.06 -12.07
N MET A 628 -39.04 9.80 -11.10
CA MET A 628 -40.47 9.77 -10.86
C MET A 628 -41.12 9.97 -12.23
N GLN A 629 -41.84 8.96 -12.71
CA GLN A 629 -42.79 9.18 -13.78
C GLN A 629 -43.65 10.39 -13.34
N PRO A 630 -43.74 11.47 -14.13
CA PRO A 630 -44.72 12.49 -13.83
C PRO A 630 -46.08 11.80 -13.91
N ASP A 631 -46.84 11.90 -12.83
CA ASP A 631 -48.25 11.50 -12.80
C ASP A 631 -48.93 12.00 -14.08
N ALA A 632 -49.54 11.07 -14.80
CA ALA A 632 -50.42 11.43 -15.91
C ALA A 632 -51.54 12.33 -15.36
N PRO A 633 -51.88 13.44 -16.04
CA PRO A 633 -52.87 14.36 -15.52
C PRO A 633 -54.29 13.75 -15.61
N ARG A 634 -54.81 13.37 -14.44
CA ARG A 634 -56.19 12.99 -14.07
C ARG A 634 -56.87 11.84 -14.81
#